data_AF-A0A5N1ITP8-F1
#
_entry.id   AF-A0A5N1ITP8-F1
#
_cell.length_a   1.000
_cell.length_b   1.000
_cell.length_c   1.000
_cell.angle_alpha   90.00
_cell.angle_beta   90.00
_cell.angle_gamma   90.00
#
_symmetry.space_group_name_H-M   'P 1'
#
loop_
_entity.id
_entity.type
_entity.pdbx_description
1 polymer ?
#
loop_
_entity_poly.entity_id
_entity_poly.type
_entity_poly.pdbx_seq_one_letter_code
_entity_poly.pdbx_strand_id
1 'polypeptide(L)'
;MRGQFWVVGAKLDLENDERIAVRVFGGVISPGTYKLSMYQKQYGSFAIDNNCEYETDSLNTGTLEITRLDSINYIVSGRFSFSVTKPGCGTVHITDGRFDVKYGY
;
A
#
# COMPACT_ATOMS: atom_id res chain seq x y z
N MET A 1 1.83 21.53 -1.79
CA MET A 1 1.72 20.98 -0.42
C MET A 1 2.34 19.59 -0.41
N ARG A 2 3.22 19.26 0.53
CA ARG A 2 3.72 17.88 0.73
C ARG A 2 2.70 17.14 1.60
N GLY A 3 1.70 16.52 0.98
CA GLY A 3 0.70 15.70 1.68
C GLY A 3 1.19 14.27 1.92
N GLN A 4 0.41 13.46 2.61
CA GLN A 4 0.60 12.00 2.66
C GLN A 4 -0.55 11.34 1.91
N PHE A 5 -0.26 10.25 1.21
CA PHE A 5 -1.26 9.47 0.48
C PHE A 5 -1.30 8.05 1.05
N TRP A 6 -2.50 7.57 1.32
CA TRP A 6 -2.75 6.26 1.93
C TRP A 6 -3.87 5.58 1.18
N VAL A 7 -3.65 4.34 0.75
CA VAL A 7 -4.71 3.44 0.31
C VAL A 7 -4.74 2.29 1.30
N VAL A 8 -5.87 2.10 1.97
CA VAL A 8 -6.09 0.99 2.89
C VAL A 8 -7.24 0.17 2.34
N GLY A 9 -6.97 -1.11 2.07
CA GLY A 9 -7.98 -2.13 1.84
C GLY A 9 -8.03 -3.04 3.06
N ALA A 10 -9.20 -3.15 3.69
CA ALA A 10 -9.42 -4.13 4.74
C ALA A 10 -10.33 -5.22 4.18
N LYS A 11 -9.95 -6.49 4.36
CA LYS A 11 -10.87 -7.61 4.28
C LYS A 11 -11.26 -7.94 5.71
N LEU A 12 -12.44 -7.46 6.09
CA LEU A 12 -13.07 -7.82 7.36
C LEU A 12 -13.77 -9.16 7.12
N ASP A 13 -13.21 -10.26 7.63
CA ASP A 13 -13.98 -11.48 7.86
C ASP A 13 -14.31 -11.59 9.35
N LEU A 14 -15.38 -12.33 9.67
CA LEU A 14 -15.97 -12.37 11.02
C LEU A 14 -15.04 -12.98 12.08
N GLU A 15 -13.88 -13.52 11.67
CA GLU A 15 -12.96 -14.26 12.53
C GLU A 15 -11.56 -13.63 12.55
N ASN A 16 -11.10 -12.95 11.48
CA ASN A 16 -9.78 -12.32 11.39
C ASN A 16 -9.87 -10.93 10.74
N ASP A 17 -9.09 -9.97 11.25
CA ASP A 17 -8.95 -8.64 10.65
C ASP A 17 -7.74 -8.64 9.71
N GLU A 18 -7.98 -8.83 8.41
CA GLU A 18 -6.94 -8.75 7.39
C GLU A 18 -6.90 -7.34 6.80
N ARG A 19 -5.73 -6.69 6.88
CA ARG A 19 -5.53 -5.33 6.38
C ARG A 19 -4.36 -5.29 5.41
N ILE A 20 -4.59 -4.71 4.25
CA ILE A 20 -3.55 -4.39 3.27
C ILE A 20 -3.53 -2.87 3.11
N ALA A 21 -2.35 -2.27 3.24
CA ALA A 21 -2.23 -0.84 3.01
C ALA A 21 -0.98 -0.49 2.22
N VAL A 22 -1.12 0.51 1.35
CA VAL A 22 -0.04 1.16 0.63
C VAL A 22 0.03 2.61 1.09
N ARG A 23 1.23 3.04 1.48
CA ARG A 23 1.49 4.32 2.16
C ARG A 23 2.58 5.08 1.41
N VAL A 24 2.29 6.27 0.91
CA VAL A 24 3.25 7.12 0.19
C VAL A 24 3.39 8.45 0.92
N PHE A 25 4.54 8.63 1.57
CA PHE A 25 4.86 9.90 2.24
C PHE A 25 5.39 10.90 1.21
N GLY A 26 4.98 12.17 1.33
CA GLY A 26 5.26 13.20 0.34
C GLY A 26 4.18 13.34 -0.75
N GLY A 27 3.26 12.37 -0.80
CA GLY A 27 2.07 12.39 -1.65
C GLY A 27 2.33 11.88 -3.06
N VAL A 28 1.24 11.62 -3.78
CA VAL A 28 1.28 11.30 -5.21
C VAL A 28 1.01 12.60 -5.97
N ILE A 29 2.01 13.07 -6.70
CA ILE A 29 1.93 14.34 -7.46
C ILE A 29 1.67 14.14 -8.95
N SER A 30 1.91 12.93 -9.44
CA SER A 30 1.64 12.55 -10.83
C SER A 30 1.45 11.03 -10.94
N PRO A 31 0.81 10.56 -12.02
CA PRO A 31 0.94 9.17 -12.44
C PRO A 31 2.41 8.75 -12.57
N GLY A 32 2.69 7.46 -12.36
CA GLY A 32 4.03 6.91 -12.39
C GLY A 32 4.24 5.75 -11.41
N THR A 33 5.45 5.20 -11.45
CA THR A 33 5.84 4.07 -10.61
C THR A 33 6.66 4.54 -9.42
N TYR A 34 6.22 4.14 -8.23
CA TYR A 34 6.82 4.43 -6.93
C TYR A 34 7.34 3.13 -6.33
N LYS A 35 8.51 3.18 -5.69
CA LYS A 35 9.12 2.00 -5.05
C LYS A 35 8.70 1.93 -3.59
N LEU A 36 7.97 0.88 -3.24
CA LEU A 36 7.64 0.57 -1.85
C LEU A 36 8.89 -0.02 -1.17
N SER A 37 9.56 0.79 -0.35
CA SER A 37 10.73 0.43 0.43
C SER A 37 10.96 1.41 1.58
N MET A 38 11.62 0.92 2.64
CA MET A 38 11.89 1.74 3.84
C MET A 38 12.66 3.04 3.56
N TYR A 39 13.58 3.03 2.58
CA TYR A 39 14.45 4.19 2.28
C TYR A 39 13.69 5.34 1.64
N GLN A 40 12.65 5.03 0.86
CA GLN A 40 11.86 6.05 0.16
C GLN A 40 10.73 6.61 1.02
N LYS A 41 10.59 6.12 2.27
CA LYS A 41 9.40 6.37 3.11
C LYS A 41 8.12 6.08 2.32
N GLN A 42 8.09 4.96 1.63
CA GLN A 42 6.94 4.48 0.86
C GLN A 42 6.78 3.02 1.22
N TYR A 43 5.64 2.61 1.75
CA TYR A 43 5.50 1.31 2.39
C TYR A 43 4.33 0.54 1.80
N GLY A 44 4.56 -0.75 1.53
CA GLY A 44 3.52 -1.75 1.54
C GLY A 44 3.43 -2.29 2.98
N SER A 45 2.22 -2.48 3.48
CA SER A 45 1.97 -3.04 4.81
C SER A 45 0.84 -4.04 4.73
N PHE A 46 0.97 -5.07 5.55
CA PHE A 46 0.01 -6.16 5.64
C PHE A 46 -0.18 -6.52 7.11
N ALA A 47 -1.39 -6.84 7.53
CA ALA A 47 -1.67 -7.36 8.86
C ALA A 47 -2.69 -8.48 8.75
N ILE A 48 -2.43 -9.59 9.43
CA ILE A 48 -3.41 -10.63 9.75
C ILE A 48 -3.44 -10.72 11.26
N ASP A 49 -4.61 -10.44 11.84
CA ASP A 49 -4.83 -10.38 13.28
C ASP A 49 -3.95 -9.33 14.00
N ASN A 50 -4.16 -9.18 15.31
CA ASN A 50 -3.37 -8.27 16.13
C ASN A 50 -1.92 -8.71 16.35
N ASN A 51 -1.48 -9.86 15.81
CA ASN A 51 -0.18 -10.46 16.15
C ASN A 51 0.87 -10.38 15.03
N CYS A 52 0.44 -10.40 13.76
CA CYS A 52 1.34 -10.39 12.61
C CYS A 52 1.14 -9.13 11.75
N GLU A 53 1.69 -8.01 12.23
CA GLU A 53 1.87 -6.78 11.43
C GLU A 53 3.20 -6.81 10.66
N TYR A 54 3.14 -6.51 9.37
CA TYR A 54 4.23 -6.56 8.41
C TYR A 54 4.37 -5.23 7.66
N GLU A 55 5.62 -4.83 7.36
CA GLU A 55 5.92 -3.70 6.47
C GLU A 55 7.07 -4.06 5.51
N THR A 56 7.08 -3.44 4.33
CA THR A 56 8.21 -3.55 3.39
C THR A 56 9.47 -2.92 3.99
N ASP A 57 10.62 -3.59 3.82
CA ASP A 57 11.92 -3.18 4.35
C ASP A 57 12.94 -2.90 3.23
N SER A 58 14.25 -3.03 3.51
CA SER A 58 15.32 -2.84 2.53
C SER A 58 15.50 -4.03 1.57
N LEU A 59 15.08 -5.23 1.97
CA LEU A 59 15.21 -6.50 1.26
C LEU A 59 13.87 -6.93 0.62
N ASN A 60 12.77 -6.72 1.34
CA ASN A 60 11.40 -7.04 0.96
C ASN A 60 10.71 -5.76 0.48
N THR A 61 10.84 -5.48 -0.81
CA THR A 61 10.33 -4.26 -1.46
C THR A 61 9.14 -4.57 -2.36
N GLY A 62 8.57 -3.52 -2.96
CA GLY A 62 7.54 -3.67 -3.97
C GLY A 62 7.37 -2.43 -4.84
N THR A 63 6.30 -2.43 -5.61
CA THR A 63 5.96 -1.38 -6.56
C THR A 63 4.52 -0.91 -6.33
N LEU A 64 4.35 0.40 -6.53
CA LEU A 64 3.05 1.05 -6.65
C LEU A 64 3.05 1.80 -7.98
N GLU A 65 2.15 1.44 -8.88
CA GLU A 65 1.92 2.15 -10.13
C GLU A 65 0.63 2.98 -10.00
N ILE A 66 0.76 4.30 -10.09
CA ILE A 66 -0.39 5.19 -10.20
C ILE A 66 -0.71 5.34 -11.69
N THR A 67 -1.83 4.74 -12.11
CA THR A 67 -2.27 4.78 -13.51
C THR A 67 -3.19 5.96 -13.79
N ARG A 68 -3.85 6.51 -12.77
CA ARG A 68 -4.72 7.68 -12.89
C ARG A 68 -4.64 8.55 -11.63
N LEU A 69 -4.48 9.85 -11.84
CA LEU A 69 -4.65 10.90 -10.84
C LEU A 69 -5.52 12.00 -11.46
N ASP A 70 -6.79 12.01 -11.08
CA ASP A 70 -7.80 12.97 -11.55
C ASP A 70 -8.13 13.92 -10.40
N SER A 71 -7.56 15.13 -10.46
CA SER A 71 -7.76 16.15 -9.43
C SER A 71 -9.08 16.93 -9.53
N ILE A 72 -9.82 16.76 -10.63
CA ILE A 72 -11.13 17.40 -10.83
C ILE A 72 -12.22 16.54 -10.19
N ASN A 73 -12.17 15.23 -10.47
CA ASN A 73 -13.14 14.25 -9.95
C ASN A 73 -12.68 13.59 -8.65
N TYR A 74 -11.46 13.91 -8.20
CA TYR A 74 -10.79 13.35 -7.04
C TYR A 74 -10.67 11.83 -7.09
N ILE A 75 -10.20 11.28 -8.21
CA ILE A 75 -10.02 9.84 -8.38
C ILE A 75 -8.53 9.52 -8.45
N VAL A 76 -8.13 8.49 -7.71
CA VAL A 76 -6.80 7.88 -7.80
C VAL A 76 -6.97 6.38 -8.03
N SER A 77 -6.34 5.90 -9.09
CA SER A 77 -6.38 4.49 -9.49
C SER A 77 -4.97 3.98 -9.74
N GLY A 78 -4.75 2.70 -9.47
CA GLY A 78 -3.43 2.13 -9.62
C GLY A 78 -3.35 0.66 -9.30
N ARG A 79 -2.11 0.17 -9.35
CA ARG A 79 -1.74 -1.22 -9.12
C ARG A 79 -0.61 -1.29 -8.12
N PHE A 80 -0.52 -2.37 -7.37
CA PHE A 80 0.59 -2.58 -6.45
C PHE A 80 0.95 -4.05 -6.34
N SER A 81 2.23 -4.30 -6.04
CA SER A 81 2.75 -5.63 -5.76
C SER A 81 3.90 -5.49 -4.77
N PHE A 82 3.92 -6.30 -3.71
CA PHE A 82 5.01 -6.30 -2.76
C PHE A 82 5.08 -7.62 -1.99
N SER A 83 6.24 -7.90 -1.42
CA SER A 83 6.42 -9.02 -0.49
C SER A 83 6.80 -8.48 0.89
N VAL A 84 6.35 -9.16 1.93
CA VAL A 84 6.73 -8.88 3.31
C VAL A 84 7.03 -10.17 4.04
N THR A 85 8.02 -10.13 4.93
CA THR A 85 8.45 -11.29 5.71
C THR A 85 8.57 -10.89 7.17
N LYS A 86 8.04 -11.73 8.08
CA LYS A 86 8.20 -11.55 9.53
C LYS A 86 8.60 -12.87 10.18
N PRO A 87 9.69 -12.90 10.98
CA PRO A 87 10.06 -14.08 11.74
C PRO A 87 8.89 -14.58 12.62
N GLY A 88 8.60 -15.87 12.56
CA GLY A 88 7.49 -16.49 13.31
C GLY A 88 6.11 -16.36 12.66
N CYS A 89 5.90 -15.48 11.68
CA CYS A 89 4.64 -15.37 10.94
C CYS A 89 4.76 -15.83 9.47
N GLY A 90 5.97 -15.81 8.90
CA GLY A 90 6.25 -16.27 7.54
C GLY A 90 6.40 -15.14 6.52
N THR A 91 6.23 -15.48 5.26
CA THR A 91 6.32 -14.55 4.12
C THR A 91 4.97 -14.46 3.42
N VAL A 92 4.55 -13.24 3.12
CA VAL A 92 3.33 -12.94 2.37
C VAL A 92 3.70 -12.24 1.09
N HIS A 93 3.11 -12.70 -0.01
CA HIS A 93 3.26 -12.13 -1.34
C HIS A 93 1.94 -11.53 -1.78
N ILE A 94 1.92 -10.22 -2.00
CA ILE A 94 0.77 -9.50 -2.53
C ILE A 94 1.08 -9.16 -3.97
N THR A 95 0.38 -9.80 -4.89
CA THR A 95 0.58 -9.69 -6.34
C THR A 95 -0.68 -9.17 -7.01
N ASP A 96 -0.51 -8.40 -8.08
CA ASP A 96 -1.61 -7.89 -8.92
C ASP A 96 -2.71 -7.11 -8.16
N GLY A 97 -2.34 -6.48 -7.04
CA GLY A 97 -3.22 -5.60 -6.27
C GLY A 97 -3.69 -4.42 -7.12
N ARG A 98 -4.96 -4.04 -6.98
CA ARG A 98 -5.59 -2.96 -7.75
C ARG A 98 -6.42 -2.10 -6.81
N PHE A 99 -6.45 -0.80 -7.07
CA PHE A 99 -7.37 0.10 -6.41
C PHE A 99 -7.89 1.14 -7.41
N ASP A 100 -9.11 1.59 -7.15
CA ASP A 100 -9.74 2.71 -7.85
C ASP A 100 -10.62 3.41 -6.82
N VAL A 101 -10.12 4.53 -6.28
CA VAL A 101 -10.71 5.17 -5.11
C VAL A 101 -10.94 6.65 -5.38
N LYS A 102 -12.07 7.15 -4.86
CA LYS A 102 -12.31 8.57 -4.75
C LYS A 102 -11.66 9.08 -3.47
N TYR A 103 -10.84 10.12 -3.56
CA TYR A 103 -10.26 10.81 -2.42
C TYR A 103 -11.03 12.09 -2.12
N GLY A 104 -11.00 12.53 -0.87
CA GLY A 104 -11.72 13.72 -0.41
C GLY A 104 -11.16 14.14 0.94
N TYR A 105 -11.40 15.40 1.30
CA TYR A 105 -11.17 15.92 2.65
C TYR A 105 -12.40 15.64 3.52
#